data_AF-A0A401RMP2-F1
#
_entry.id   AF-A0A401RMP2-F1
#
_cell.length_a   1.000
_cell.length_b   1.000
_cell.length_c   1.000
_cell.angle_alpha   90.00
_cell.angle_beta   90.00
_cell.angle_gamma   90.00
#
_symmetry.space_group_name_H-M   'P 1'
#
loop_
_entity.id
_entity.type
_entity.pdbx_description
1 polymer ?
#
loop_
_entity_poly.entity_id
_entity_poly.type
_entity_poly.pdbx_seq_one_letter_code
_entity_poly.pdbx_strand_id
1 'polypeptide(L)'
;MYQPAVIEAAHEFSFSDSLCAGSYSPLTLTPVELPHQDSVHFTPSKWLVDEEEGEEKDHVLGDTAAHAGAPRVEADPPKDHFDLVGEALYRSQLLTNEKLQEENAQLRKQNEEAELQQWKSENEKLRSEDSLALNSAKSNARLASDYLTKAAQEAESSVKQLLSGTETLRLVSNLLKSIDRISELPHQDKDNDDS
;
A
#
# COMPACT_ATOMS: atom_id res chain seq x y z
N MET A 1 -33.84 26.51 -6.85
CA MET A 1 -33.92 25.26 -7.63
C MET A 1 -32.76 25.25 -8.60
N TYR A 2 -31.74 24.42 -8.34
CA TYR A 2 -30.56 24.31 -9.19
C TYR A 2 -30.63 22.98 -9.91
N GLN A 3 -30.75 23.02 -11.24
CA GLN A 3 -30.63 21.84 -12.10
C GLN A 3 -29.17 21.72 -12.56
N PRO A 4 -28.45 20.64 -12.24
CA PRO A 4 -27.14 20.41 -12.81
C PRO A 4 -27.27 19.86 -14.24
N ALA A 5 -26.54 20.49 -15.16
CA ALA A 5 -26.45 20.12 -16.56
C ALA A 5 -25.54 18.91 -16.78
N VAL A 6 -26.04 18.01 -17.64
CA VAL A 6 -25.40 17.11 -18.61
C VAL A 6 -23.87 17.27 -18.77
N ILE A 7 -23.12 16.23 -18.40
CA ILE A 7 -21.95 15.75 -19.15
C ILE A 7 -21.94 14.22 -19.05
N GLU A 8 -22.63 13.56 -19.98
CA GLU A 8 -22.48 12.12 -20.23
C GLU A 8 -22.07 11.99 -21.70
N ALA A 9 -20.77 11.75 -21.94
CA ALA A 9 -20.27 11.42 -23.27
C ALA A 9 -19.01 10.56 -23.16
N ALA A 10 -19.17 9.35 -23.73
CA ALA A 10 -18.16 8.48 -24.33
C ALA A 10 -17.23 7.68 -23.41
N HIS A 11 -17.73 6.52 -22.96
CA HIS A 11 -16.92 5.30 -22.85
C HIS A 11 -17.64 4.13 -23.54
N GLU A 12 -17.77 4.20 -24.87
CA GLU A 12 -17.91 3.00 -25.70
C GLU A 12 -16.56 2.75 -26.36
N PHE A 13 -15.75 1.86 -25.77
CA PHE A 13 -14.63 1.26 -26.48
C PHE A 13 -14.94 -0.22 -26.65
N SER A 14 -15.35 -0.56 -27.88
CA SER A 14 -15.48 -1.91 -28.39
C SER A 14 -14.14 -2.65 -28.30
N PHE A 15 -14.15 -3.83 -27.66
CA PHE A 15 -13.10 -4.82 -27.86
C PHE A 15 -13.40 -5.57 -29.16
N SER A 16 -12.59 -5.32 -30.19
CA SER A 16 -12.50 -6.20 -31.35
C SER A 16 -11.32 -7.15 -31.15
N ASP A 17 -11.64 -8.43 -30.99
CA ASP A 17 -10.70 -9.54 -31.14
C ASP A 17 -10.04 -9.49 -32.52
N SER A 18 -8.71 -9.42 -32.57
CA SER A 18 -7.96 -9.83 -33.74
C SER A 18 -6.56 -10.31 -33.34
N LEU A 19 -6.40 -11.63 -33.39
CA LEU A 19 -5.12 -12.31 -33.41
C LEU A 19 -4.41 -12.00 -34.73
N CYS A 20 -3.23 -11.40 -34.68
CA CYS A 20 -2.20 -11.67 -35.70
C CYS A 20 -0.80 -11.39 -35.17
N ALA A 21 0.09 -12.31 -35.52
CA ALA A 21 1.48 -12.42 -35.13
C ALA A 21 2.35 -11.24 -35.60
N GLY A 22 3.46 -11.01 -34.90
CA GLY A 22 4.62 -10.35 -35.52
C GLY A 22 5.49 -9.48 -34.61
N SER A 23 6.67 -10.01 -34.31
CA SER A 23 7.90 -9.32 -33.89
C SER A 23 8.03 -8.90 -32.41
N TYR A 24 8.97 -9.59 -31.75
CA TYR A 24 9.60 -9.19 -30.51
C TYR A 24 10.60 -8.05 -30.76
N SER A 25 10.66 -7.10 -29.84
CA SER A 25 11.88 -6.36 -29.52
C SER A 25 11.93 -6.13 -28.01
N PRO A 26 13.03 -6.50 -27.32
CA PRO A 26 13.17 -6.37 -25.87
C PRO A 26 13.88 -5.06 -25.48
N LEU A 27 13.87 -4.78 -24.16
CA LEU A 27 14.62 -3.76 -23.41
C LEU A 27 13.93 -2.38 -23.38
N THR A 28 13.66 -1.73 -22.24
CA THR A 28 14.45 -1.58 -21.01
C THR A 28 13.50 -1.25 -19.83
N LEU A 29 13.70 -1.91 -18.69
CA LEU A 29 13.12 -1.46 -17.41
C LEU A 29 14.08 -0.43 -16.82
N THR A 30 13.70 0.85 -16.84
CA THR A 30 14.30 1.83 -15.95
C THR A 30 13.58 1.77 -14.61
N PRO A 31 14.29 1.70 -13.47
CA PRO A 31 13.66 1.97 -12.18
C PRO A 31 13.35 3.47 -12.15
N VAL A 32 12.07 3.83 -12.13
CA VAL A 32 11.67 5.18 -11.72
C VAL A 32 11.98 5.27 -10.23
N GLU A 33 12.95 6.12 -9.88
CA GLU A 33 13.24 6.53 -8.52
C GLU A 33 11.95 7.04 -7.87
N LEU A 34 11.51 6.35 -6.81
CA LEU A 34 10.52 6.87 -5.88
C LEU A 34 11.14 8.04 -5.12
N PRO A 35 10.54 9.24 -5.11
CA PRO A 35 10.96 10.28 -4.19
C PRO A 35 10.70 9.78 -2.77
N HIS A 36 11.70 9.99 -1.90
CA HIS A 36 11.63 9.69 -0.47
C HIS A 36 10.36 10.33 0.11
N GLN A 37 9.42 9.51 0.57
CA GLN A 37 8.38 10.01 1.45
C GLN A 37 9.03 10.32 2.79
N ASP A 38 9.23 11.62 3.04
CA ASP A 38 9.45 12.11 4.39
C ASP A 38 8.30 11.61 5.26
N SER A 39 8.63 10.72 6.19
CA SER A 39 7.73 10.29 7.26
C SER A 39 7.49 11.49 8.16
N VAL A 40 6.45 12.26 7.85
CA VAL A 40 5.99 13.34 8.71
C VAL A 40 5.31 12.68 9.90
N HIS A 41 6.05 12.49 10.99
CA HIS A 41 5.49 12.15 12.29
C HIS A 41 4.57 13.30 12.73
N PHE A 42 3.26 13.14 12.52
CA PHE A 42 2.27 14.03 13.09
C PHE A 42 2.05 13.63 14.54
N THR A 43 2.68 14.36 15.47
CA THR A 43 2.32 14.30 16.89
C THR A 43 1.08 15.16 17.10
N PRO A 44 -0.05 14.61 17.60
CA PRO A 44 -1.21 15.42 17.91
C PRO A 44 -0.85 16.41 19.02
N SER A 45 -0.90 17.71 18.72
CA SER A 45 -0.77 18.75 19.74
C SER A 45 -1.92 18.60 20.73
N LYS A 46 -1.62 18.12 21.93
CA LYS A 46 -2.52 18.14 23.09
C LYS A 46 -2.72 19.61 23.46
N TRP A 47 -3.86 20.19 23.10
CA TRP A 47 -4.28 21.49 23.59
C TRP A 47 -4.43 21.38 25.12
N LEU A 48 -3.42 21.85 25.85
CA LEU A 48 -3.57 22.15 27.27
C LEU A 48 -4.43 23.42 27.33
N VAL A 49 -5.65 23.28 27.81
CA VAL A 49 -6.42 24.43 28.29
C VAL A 49 -5.93 24.67 29.71
N ASP A 50 -5.32 25.82 29.94
CA ASP A 50 -4.91 26.26 31.27
C ASP A 50 -6.15 26.45 32.14
N GLU A 51 -6.36 25.54 33.09
CA GLU A 51 -7.27 25.77 34.22
C GLU A 51 -6.47 26.47 35.31
N GLU A 52 -6.30 27.79 35.17
CA GLU A 52 -5.77 28.61 36.27
C GLU A 52 -6.88 28.87 37.30
N GLU A 53 -6.71 28.19 38.43
CA GLU A 53 -7.25 28.43 39.76
C GLU A 53 -7.46 29.91 40.10
N GLY A 54 -8.70 30.27 40.43
CA GLY A 54 -9.01 31.46 41.22
C GLY A 54 -9.06 31.10 42.71
N GLU A 55 -7.92 31.17 43.41
CA GLU A 55 -7.85 31.18 44.87
C GLU A 55 -8.34 32.55 45.40
N GLU A 56 -9.52 32.61 46.01
CA GLU A 56 -9.97 33.80 46.76
C GLU A 56 -9.54 33.69 48.22
N LYS A 57 -8.72 34.66 48.64
CA LYS A 57 -8.00 34.74 49.92
C LYS A 57 -8.89 35.14 51.09
N ASP A 58 -8.62 34.49 52.22
CA ASP A 58 -9.02 34.87 53.57
C ASP A 58 -8.73 36.35 53.91
N HIS A 59 -9.74 37.02 54.49
CA HIS A 59 -9.53 38.21 55.31
C HIS A 59 -9.96 37.93 56.75
N VAL A 60 -8.95 37.75 57.61
CA VAL A 60 -9.02 37.75 59.07
C VAL A 60 -8.87 39.19 59.58
N LEU A 61 -9.85 39.68 60.35
CA LEU A 61 -9.79 40.77 61.35
C LEU A 61 -11.22 40.96 61.88
N GLY A 62 -11.57 40.94 63.16
CA GLY A 62 -10.86 40.78 64.41
C GLY A 62 -11.90 40.83 65.54
N ASP A 63 -11.61 40.19 66.67
CA ASP A 63 -12.43 40.20 67.88
C ASP A 63 -12.63 41.61 68.45
N THR A 64 -13.85 41.97 68.84
CA THR A 64 -14.12 42.71 70.09
C THR A 64 -15.54 42.46 70.59
N ALA A 65 -15.67 42.47 71.92
CA ALA A 65 -16.70 41.83 72.70
C ALA A 65 -18.01 42.63 72.88
N ALA A 66 -19.08 41.85 73.10
CA ALA A 66 -20.21 42.07 74.02
C ALA A 66 -20.97 43.41 73.99
N HIS A 67 -22.18 43.40 73.43
CA HIS A 67 -23.34 43.94 74.14
C HIS A 67 -24.67 43.33 73.69
N ALA A 68 -25.51 43.05 74.68
CA ALA A 68 -26.83 42.45 74.57
C ALA A 68 -27.84 43.41 73.91
N GLY A 69 -28.71 42.87 73.05
CA GLY A 69 -29.86 43.60 72.54
C GLY A 69 -30.67 42.85 71.48
N ALA A 70 -31.78 42.24 71.93
CA ALA A 70 -33.04 41.91 71.23
C ALA A 70 -33.02 41.19 69.84
N PRO A 71 -33.93 40.22 69.61
CA PRO A 71 -34.04 39.54 68.32
C PRO A 71 -34.71 40.47 67.30
N ARG A 72 -33.89 41.15 66.51
CA ARG A 72 -34.34 41.85 65.32
C ARG A 72 -34.47 40.80 64.23
N VAL A 73 -35.71 40.53 63.81
CA VAL A 73 -35.99 39.82 62.55
C VAL A 73 -35.54 40.77 61.44
N GLU A 74 -34.24 40.73 61.12
CA GLU A 74 -33.75 41.23 59.84
C GLU A 74 -34.27 40.27 58.78
N ALA A 75 -35.36 40.67 58.14
CA ALA A 75 -35.70 40.13 56.85
C ALA A 75 -34.54 40.47 55.92
N ASP A 76 -33.93 39.45 55.29
CA ASP A 76 -32.95 39.62 54.23
C ASP A 76 -33.45 40.70 53.25
N PRO A 77 -32.60 41.64 52.82
CA PRO A 77 -32.99 42.62 51.81
C PRO A 77 -33.52 41.87 50.58
N PRO A 78 -34.60 42.34 49.93
CA PRO A 78 -35.11 41.69 48.74
C PRO A 78 -33.99 41.69 47.70
N LYS A 79 -33.54 40.49 47.27
CA LYS A 79 -32.59 40.34 46.15
C LYS A 79 -33.05 41.26 45.02
N ASP A 80 -32.17 42.16 44.64
CA ASP A 80 -32.34 43.15 43.60
C ASP A 80 -32.85 42.43 42.35
N HIS A 81 -33.88 42.97 41.68
CA HIS A 81 -34.33 42.40 40.40
C HIS A 81 -33.18 42.28 39.38
N PHE A 82 -32.18 43.16 39.49
CA PHE A 82 -30.97 43.13 38.66
C PHE A 82 -30.10 41.88 38.95
N ASP A 83 -29.94 41.50 40.21
CA ASP A 83 -29.18 40.31 40.62
C ASP A 83 -29.87 39.02 40.18
N LEU A 84 -31.20 38.96 40.28
CA LEU A 84 -32.00 37.84 39.79
C LEU A 84 -31.90 37.67 38.26
N VAL A 85 -31.91 38.78 37.51
CA VAL A 85 -31.73 38.76 36.04
C VAL A 85 -30.31 38.34 35.66
N GLY A 86 -29.29 38.82 36.38
CA GLY A 86 -27.89 38.41 36.19
C GLY A 86 -27.69 36.91 36.41
N GLU A 87 -28.24 36.36 37.50
CA GLU A 87 -28.18 34.93 37.83
C GLU A 87 -28.87 34.07 36.77
N ALA A 88 -30.03 34.52 36.24
CA ALA A 88 -30.75 33.83 35.18
C ALA A 88 -29.98 33.82 33.84
N LEU A 89 -29.34 34.95 33.47
CA LEU A 89 -28.52 35.03 32.26
C LEU A 89 -27.27 34.15 32.37
N TYR A 90 -26.59 34.17 33.52
CA TYR A 90 -25.44 33.31 33.77
C TYR A 90 -25.82 31.83 33.67
N ARG A 91 -26.92 31.42 34.32
CA ARG A 91 -27.40 30.04 34.26
C ARG A 91 -27.77 29.61 32.83
N SER A 92 -28.39 30.51 32.07
CA SER A 92 -28.69 30.27 30.65
C SER A 92 -27.40 30.04 29.84
N GLN A 93 -26.38 30.88 30.05
CA GLN A 93 -25.09 30.77 29.37
C GLN A 93 -24.32 29.49 29.76
N LEU A 94 -24.42 29.05 31.02
CA LEU A 94 -23.82 27.80 31.46
C LEU A 94 -24.43 26.60 30.73
N LEU A 95 -25.77 26.53 30.65
CA LEU A 95 -26.47 25.45 29.96
C LEU A 95 -26.16 25.41 28.46
N THR A 96 -25.99 26.55 27.81
CA THR A 96 -25.58 26.58 26.39
C THR A 96 -24.15 26.10 26.19
N ASN A 97 -23.23 26.47 27.09
CA ASN A 97 -21.86 25.97 27.06
C ASN A 97 -21.79 24.45 27.29
N GLU A 98 -22.50 23.92 28.29
CA GLU A 98 -22.57 22.47 28.56
C GLU A 98 -23.10 21.72 27.34
N LYS A 99 -24.18 22.22 26.72
CA LYS A 99 -24.73 21.61 25.51
C LYS A 99 -23.74 21.61 24.34
N LEU A 100 -23.03 22.72 24.13
CA LEU A 100 -22.01 22.81 23.09
C LEU A 100 -20.85 21.85 23.35
N GLN A 101 -20.43 21.70 24.60
CA GLN A 101 -19.39 20.74 24.98
C GLN A 101 -19.82 19.30 24.70
N GLU A 102 -21.07 18.94 25.03
CA GLU A 102 -21.64 17.62 24.73
C GLU A 102 -21.68 17.36 23.21
N GLU A 103 -22.18 18.32 22.42
CA GLU A 103 -22.20 18.22 20.97
C GLU A 103 -20.78 18.08 20.38
N ASN A 104 -19.82 18.86 20.88
CA ASN A 104 -18.43 18.78 20.41
C ASN A 104 -17.80 17.43 20.75
N ALA A 105 -18.05 16.89 21.95
CA ALA A 105 -17.59 15.57 22.35
C ALA A 105 -18.21 14.47 21.46
N GLN A 106 -19.50 14.59 21.14
CA GLN A 106 -20.18 13.67 20.23
C GLN A 106 -19.58 13.74 18.82
N LEU A 107 -19.35 14.93 18.28
CA LEU A 107 -18.74 15.11 16.96
C LEU A 107 -17.32 14.57 16.91
N ARG A 108 -16.51 14.80 17.95
CA ARG A 108 -15.15 14.22 18.05
C ARG A 108 -15.19 12.71 18.01
N LYS A 109 -16.07 12.09 18.80
CA LYS A 109 -16.25 10.64 18.79
C LYS A 109 -16.67 10.12 17.42
N GLN A 110 -17.63 10.78 16.76
CA GLN A 110 -18.06 10.39 15.41
C GLN A 110 -16.94 10.52 14.39
N ASN A 111 -16.12 11.57 14.47
CA ASN A 111 -14.98 11.75 13.58
C ASN A 111 -13.91 10.68 13.81
N GLU A 112 -13.56 10.40 15.07
CA GLU A 112 -12.63 9.31 15.42
C GLU A 112 -13.13 7.95 14.93
N GLU A 113 -14.42 7.66 15.10
CA GLU A 113 -15.04 6.43 14.58
C GLU A 113 -14.98 6.36 13.05
N ALA A 114 -15.26 7.47 12.35
CA ALA A 114 -15.19 7.53 10.89
C ALA A 114 -13.75 7.32 10.37
N GLU A 115 -12.77 7.98 10.99
CA GLU A 115 -11.35 7.81 10.67
C GLU A 115 -10.90 6.36 10.88
N LEU A 116 -11.27 5.75 12.01
CA LEU A 116 -10.96 4.34 12.28
C LEU A 116 -11.56 3.39 11.24
N GLN A 117 -12.79 3.63 10.78
CA GLN A 117 -13.40 2.82 9.72
C GLN A 117 -12.70 3.03 8.38
N GLN A 118 -12.33 4.27 8.05
CA GLN A 118 -11.56 4.56 6.85
C GLN A 118 -10.22 3.83 6.87
N TRP A 119 -9.45 3.94 7.95
CA TRP A 119 -8.16 3.24 8.08
C TRP A 119 -8.29 1.72 7.98
N LYS A 120 -9.34 1.14 8.58
CA LYS A 120 -9.59 -0.31 8.46
C LYS A 120 -9.87 -0.72 7.02
N SER A 121 -10.75 0.01 6.34
CA SER A 121 -11.11 -0.27 4.95
C SER A 121 -9.92 -0.14 4.00
N GLU A 122 -9.10 0.90 4.16
CA GLU A 122 -7.89 1.09 3.36
C GLU A 122 -6.84 0.01 3.67
N ASN A 123 -6.67 -0.39 4.93
CA ASN A 123 -5.76 -1.48 5.28
C ASN A 123 -6.19 -2.81 4.66
N GLU A 124 -7.49 -3.12 4.66
CA GLU A 124 -8.01 -4.33 4.03
C GLU A 124 -7.80 -4.29 2.51
N LYS A 125 -8.08 -3.15 1.88
CA LYS A 125 -7.84 -2.93 0.46
C LYS A 125 -6.37 -3.13 0.11
N LEU A 126 -5.44 -2.47 0.81
CA LEU A 126 -4.00 -2.62 0.59
C LEU A 126 -3.55 -4.07 0.73
N ARG A 127 -4.02 -4.79 1.76
CA ARG A 127 -3.70 -6.21 1.93
C ARG A 127 -4.25 -7.08 0.81
N SER A 128 -5.43 -6.74 0.28
CA SER A 128 -6.00 -7.45 -0.87
C SER A 128 -5.18 -7.21 -2.14
N GLU A 129 -4.76 -5.96 -2.38
CA GLU A 129 -3.93 -5.57 -3.52
C GLU A 129 -2.55 -6.23 -3.46
N ASP A 130 -1.89 -6.19 -2.29
CA ASP A 130 -0.61 -6.86 -2.05
C ASP A 130 -0.71 -8.37 -2.29
N SER A 131 -1.78 -9.01 -1.80
CA SER A 131 -2.02 -10.44 -2.02
C SER A 131 -2.19 -10.78 -3.50
N LEU A 132 -2.91 -9.94 -4.25
CA LEU A 132 -3.06 -10.10 -5.70
C LEU A 132 -1.71 -9.96 -6.42
N ALA A 133 -0.93 -8.93 -6.09
CA ALA A 133 0.39 -8.70 -6.65
C ALA A 133 1.35 -9.88 -6.36
N LEU A 134 1.37 -10.36 -5.11
CA LEU A 134 2.18 -11.51 -4.70
C LEU A 134 1.79 -12.78 -5.45
N ASN A 135 0.49 -13.05 -5.59
CA ASN A 135 -0.01 -14.23 -6.31
C ASN A 135 0.35 -14.17 -7.80
N SER A 136 0.24 -13.00 -8.42
CA SER A 136 0.67 -12.77 -9.81
C SER A 136 2.17 -13.02 -9.97
N ALA A 137 3.01 -12.43 -9.10
CA ALA A 137 4.45 -12.63 -9.12
C ALA A 137 4.83 -14.12 -8.94
N LYS A 138 4.15 -14.83 -8.02
CA LYS A 138 4.35 -16.27 -7.80
C LYS A 138 3.97 -17.10 -9.03
N SER A 139 2.88 -16.74 -9.71
CA SER A 139 2.47 -17.38 -10.96
C SER A 139 3.52 -17.17 -12.06
N ASN A 140 3.97 -15.93 -12.24
CA ASN A 140 4.99 -15.58 -13.23
C ASN A 140 6.32 -16.30 -12.96
N ALA A 141 6.74 -16.39 -11.69
CA ALA A 141 7.94 -17.13 -11.32
C ALA A 141 7.83 -18.63 -11.65
N ARG A 142 6.64 -19.24 -11.45
CA ARG A 142 6.39 -20.63 -11.85
C ARG A 142 6.46 -20.81 -13.36
N LEU A 143 5.80 -19.94 -14.12
CA LEU A 143 5.84 -19.98 -15.59
C LEU A 143 7.27 -19.82 -16.12
N ALA A 144 8.05 -18.89 -15.56
CA ALA A 144 9.45 -18.71 -15.91
C ALA A 144 10.28 -19.97 -15.60
N SER A 145 10.05 -20.62 -14.46
CA SER A 145 10.69 -21.89 -14.10
C SER A 145 10.36 -23.00 -15.09
N ASP A 146 9.09 -23.11 -15.50
CA ASP A 146 8.64 -24.12 -16.46
C ASP A 146 9.28 -23.89 -17.85
N TYR A 147 9.35 -22.62 -18.30
CA TYR A 147 10.03 -22.27 -19.55
C TYR A 147 11.52 -22.59 -19.52
N LEU A 148 12.22 -22.25 -18.44
CA LEU A 148 13.65 -22.57 -18.29
C LEU A 148 13.88 -24.08 -18.28
N THR A 149 13.01 -24.83 -17.60
CA THR A 149 13.08 -26.31 -17.55
C THR A 149 12.90 -26.89 -18.95
N LYS A 150 11.89 -26.43 -19.69
CA LYS A 150 11.66 -26.87 -21.06
C LYS A 150 12.83 -26.53 -21.99
N ALA A 151 13.35 -25.31 -21.92
CA ALA A 151 14.51 -24.89 -22.70
C ALA A 151 15.76 -25.74 -22.38
N ALA A 152 15.98 -26.07 -21.10
CA ALA A 152 17.08 -26.95 -20.70
C ALA A 152 16.92 -28.36 -21.27
N GLN A 153 15.71 -28.92 -21.26
CA GLN A 153 15.42 -30.23 -21.85
C GLN A 153 15.63 -30.25 -23.37
N GLU A 154 15.19 -29.19 -24.06
CA GLU A 154 15.40 -29.03 -25.50
C GLU A 154 16.88 -28.92 -25.85
N ALA A 155 17.65 -28.14 -25.08
CA ALA A 155 19.09 -28.04 -25.22
C ALA A 155 19.79 -29.39 -24.98
N GLU A 156 19.39 -30.13 -23.94
CA GLU A 156 19.92 -31.46 -23.65
C GLU A 156 19.66 -32.43 -24.82
N SER A 157 18.44 -32.43 -25.36
CA SER A 157 18.09 -33.23 -26.54
C SER A 157 18.93 -32.87 -27.76
N SER A 158 19.11 -31.57 -28.02
CA SER A 158 19.96 -31.08 -29.12
C SER A 158 21.41 -31.55 -28.97
N VAL A 159 21.98 -31.46 -27.76
CA VAL A 159 23.34 -31.97 -27.49
C VAL A 159 23.45 -33.47 -27.75
N LYS A 160 22.47 -34.27 -27.31
CA LYS A 160 22.46 -35.72 -27.59
C LYS A 160 22.42 -36.03 -29.09
N GLN A 161 21.64 -35.27 -29.86
CA GLN A 161 21.60 -35.42 -31.32
C GLN A 161 22.93 -35.04 -31.98
N LEU A 162 23.59 -33.99 -31.52
CA LEU A 162 24.92 -33.61 -32.04
C LEU A 162 25.97 -34.69 -31.74
N LEU A 163 25.92 -35.30 -30.55
CA LEU A 163 26.83 -36.39 -30.17
C LEU A 163 26.62 -37.62 -31.07
N SER A 164 25.37 -38.05 -31.28
CA SER A 164 25.08 -39.19 -32.17
C SER A 164 25.43 -38.90 -33.64
N GLY A 165 25.23 -37.66 -34.10
CA GLY A 165 25.68 -37.20 -35.41
C GLY A 165 27.20 -37.27 -35.55
N THR A 166 27.94 -36.86 -34.52
CA THR A 166 29.41 -36.93 -34.49
C THR A 166 29.91 -38.37 -34.52
N GLU A 167 29.28 -39.27 -33.77
CA GLU A 167 29.59 -40.71 -33.80
C GLU A 167 29.37 -41.31 -35.20
N THR A 168 28.29 -40.91 -35.86
CA THR A 168 27.99 -41.33 -37.24
C THR A 168 29.04 -40.83 -38.21
N LEU A 169 29.40 -39.54 -38.14
CA LEU A 169 30.46 -38.97 -38.99
C LEU A 169 31.82 -39.64 -38.76
N ARG A 170 32.14 -39.99 -37.52
CA ARG A 170 33.35 -40.75 -37.18
C ARG A 170 33.34 -42.14 -37.84
N LEU A 171 32.20 -42.84 -37.84
CA LEU A 171 32.06 -44.12 -38.53
C LEU A 171 32.28 -43.97 -40.04
N VAL A 172 31.65 -42.97 -40.68
CA VAL A 172 31.81 -42.68 -42.10
C VAL A 172 33.27 -42.35 -42.43
N SER A 173 33.95 -41.55 -41.62
CA SER A 173 35.37 -41.23 -41.79
C SER A 173 36.25 -42.49 -41.75
N ASN A 174 36.00 -43.39 -40.79
CA ASN A 174 36.74 -44.64 -40.68
C ASN A 174 36.48 -45.56 -41.88
N LEU A 175 35.24 -45.60 -42.39
CA LEU A 175 34.90 -46.37 -43.58
C LEU A 175 35.61 -45.83 -44.83
N LEU A 176 35.57 -44.51 -45.05
CA LEU A 176 36.28 -43.86 -46.15
C LEU A 176 37.78 -44.14 -46.11
N LYS A 177 38.42 -44.04 -44.93
CA LYS A 177 39.83 -44.41 -44.74
C LYS A 177 40.10 -45.89 -45.05
N SER A 178 39.17 -46.78 -44.73
CA SER A 178 39.29 -48.20 -45.04
C SER A 178 39.20 -48.46 -46.54
N ILE A 179 38.31 -47.75 -47.25
CA ILE A 179 38.16 -47.86 -48.70
C ILE A 179 39.42 -47.35 -49.40
N ASP A 180 39.92 -46.18 -48.99
CA ASP A 180 41.15 -45.56 -49.50
C ASP A 180 42.33 -46.55 -49.47
N ARG A 181 42.54 -47.21 -48.32
CA ARG A 181 43.56 -48.26 -48.15
C ARG A 181 43.39 -49.48 -49.06
N ILE A 182 42.17 -49.87 -49.38
CA ILE A 182 41.91 -51.00 -50.30
C ILE A 182 42.17 -50.57 -51.74
N SER A 183 41.81 -49.33 -52.09
CA SER A 183 42.01 -48.76 -53.42
C SER A 183 43.49 -48.55 -53.77
N GLU A 184 44.38 -48.38 -52.77
CA GLU A 184 45.83 -48.24 -52.95
C GLU A 184 46.58 -49.59 -53.11
N LEU A 185 45.91 -50.74 -53.21
CA LEU A 185 46.60 -52.02 -53.45
C LEU A 185 47.36 -51.97 -54.78
N PRO A 186 48.71 -52.10 -54.78
CA PRO A 186 49.49 -52.00 -56.00
C PRO A 186 49.11 -53.15 -56.93
N HIS A 187 48.87 -52.83 -58.20
CA HIS A 187 48.83 -53.84 -59.24
C HIS A 187 50.18 -54.56 -59.22
N GLN A 188 50.18 -55.83 -58.80
CA GLN A 188 51.31 -56.71 -59.01
C GLN A 188 51.38 -56.99 -60.50
N ASP A 189 51.89 -56.02 -61.26
CA ASP A 189 52.44 -56.26 -62.58
C ASP A 189 53.70 -57.09 -62.35
N LYS A 190 53.48 -58.40 -62.27
CA LYS A 190 54.53 -59.37 -62.51
C LYS A 190 54.86 -59.28 -63.99
N ASP A 191 55.80 -58.41 -64.29
CA ASP A 191 56.66 -58.52 -65.45
C ASP A 191 57.34 -59.91 -65.37
N ASN A 192 56.64 -60.93 -65.87
CA ASN A 192 57.27 -62.12 -66.43
C ASN A 192 57.79 -61.71 -67.81
N ASP A 193 58.84 -60.90 -67.79
CA ASP A 193 59.62 -60.56 -68.97
C ASP A 193 61.08 -60.73 -68.57
N ASP A 194 61.50 -61.98 -68.39
CA ASP A 194 62.91 -62.33 -68.46
C ASP A 194 63.10 -63.79 -68.90
N SER A 195 63.64 -63.91 -70.11
CA SER A 195 64.49 -64.98 -70.66
C SER A 195 63.94 -66.38 -70.92
#